data_AF-A0AAJ2RWJ6-F1
#
_entry.id   AF-A0AAJ2RWJ6-F1
#
_cell.length_a   1.000
_cell.length_b   1.000
_cell.length_c   1.000
_cell.angle_alpha   90.00
_cell.angle_beta   90.00
_cell.angle_gamma   90.00
#
_symmetry.space_group_name_H-M   'P 1'
#
loop_
_entity.id
_entity.type
_entity.pdbx_description
1 polymer ?
#
loop_
_entity_poly.entity_id
_entity_poly.type
_entity_poly.pdbx_seq_one_letter_code
_entity_poly.pdbx_strand_id
1 'polypeptide(L)'
;MAKCAGTQKKPPKGTEKKILDMSQRGLSLKAMARGLGISTALFQAWRENHPELQNALDEGREIEHTKLRSALMDQAEGGNVTAAIFLLKCRHGYREGDQGELANRVSVTFQLPGPQSLEDFSRTIDGEVVRGSD
;
A
#
# COMPACT_ATOMS: atom_id res chain seq x y z
N MET A 1 2.42 19.88 -2.36
CA MET A 1 1.61 19.22 -3.41
C MET A 1 0.14 19.55 -3.17
N ALA A 2 -0.54 20.01 -4.23
CA ALA A 2 -1.95 20.41 -4.36
C ALA A 2 -2.61 21.22 -3.21
N LYS A 3 -2.26 22.50 -3.05
CA LYS A 3 -3.17 23.49 -2.46
C LYS A 3 -4.03 24.09 -3.57
N CYS A 4 -5.22 23.55 -3.80
CA CYS A 4 -6.21 24.20 -4.66
C CYS A 4 -6.88 25.33 -3.85
N ALA A 5 -6.47 26.57 -4.16
CA ALA A 5 -6.86 27.82 -3.51
C ALA A 5 -8.25 28.33 -3.94
N GLY A 6 -9.29 27.55 -3.67
CA GLY A 6 -10.69 28.00 -3.72
C GLY A 6 -11.43 27.58 -2.47
N THR A 7 -12.42 28.34 -2.02
CA THR A 7 -13.25 28.02 -0.85
C THR A 7 -13.93 26.66 -1.05
N GLN A 8 -13.31 25.58 -0.59
CA GLN A 8 -13.87 24.24 -0.73
C GLN A 8 -15.20 24.18 0.02
N LYS A 9 -16.20 23.55 -0.59
CA LYS A 9 -17.51 23.33 0.05
C LYS A 9 -17.29 22.56 1.34
N LYS A 10 -17.69 23.11 2.49
CA LYS A 10 -17.58 22.43 3.77
C LYS A 10 -18.53 21.21 3.84
N PRO A 11 -18.14 20.12 4.53
CA PRO A 11 -19.04 19.01 4.77
C PRO A 11 -20.27 19.47 5.57
N PRO A 12 -21.50 19.07 5.17
CA PRO A 12 -22.69 19.27 5.97
C PRO A 12 -22.60 18.57 7.34
N LYS A 13 -23.36 19.04 8.33
CA LYS A 13 -23.47 18.34 9.62
C LYS A 13 -24.00 16.91 9.43
N GLY A 14 -23.47 15.93 10.15
CA GLY A 14 -23.90 14.53 10.05
C GLY A 14 -23.30 13.75 8.89
N THR A 15 -22.32 14.33 8.17
CA THR A 15 -21.62 13.65 7.07
C THR A 15 -20.83 12.45 7.59
N GLU A 16 -20.25 12.55 8.79
CA GLU A 16 -19.54 11.49 9.48
C GLU A 16 -20.40 10.23 9.65
N LYS A 17 -21.66 10.39 10.06
CA LYS A 17 -22.60 9.26 10.23
C LYS A 17 -22.92 8.57 8.92
N LYS A 18 -23.04 9.33 7.84
CA LYS A 18 -23.28 8.78 6.50
C LYS A 18 -22.06 8.01 5.98
N ILE A 19 -20.86 8.54 6.20
CA ILE A 19 -19.61 7.86 5.83
C ILE A 19 -19.49 6.55 6.60
N LEU A 20 -19.72 6.57 7.92
CA LEU A 20 -19.71 5.38 8.76
C LEU A 20 -20.67 4.32 8.21
N ASP A 21 -21.93 4.68 7.96
CA ASP A 21 -22.94 3.75 7.44
C ASP A 21 -22.58 3.15 6.08
N MET A 22 -22.07 3.96 5.16
CA MET A 22 -21.66 3.47 3.85
C MET A 22 -20.41 2.58 3.95
N SER A 23 -19.47 2.94 4.82
CA SER A 23 -18.20 2.21 4.97
C SER A 23 -18.40 0.84 5.60
N GLN A 24 -19.22 0.71 6.64
CA GLN A 24 -19.53 -0.60 7.25
C GLN A 24 -20.24 -1.57 6.30
N ARG A 25 -20.78 -1.06 5.18
CA ARG A 25 -21.41 -1.84 4.11
C ARG A 25 -20.45 -2.19 2.97
N GLY A 26 -19.17 -1.82 3.06
CA GLY A 26 -18.15 -2.13 2.06
C GLY A 26 -18.20 -1.27 0.80
N LEU A 27 -18.79 -0.08 0.85
CA LEU A 27 -18.81 0.80 -0.32
C LEU A 27 -17.40 1.35 -0.62
N SER A 28 -17.04 1.37 -1.91
CA SER A 28 -15.80 2.03 -2.34
C SER A 28 -15.85 3.54 -2.13
N LEU A 29 -14.68 4.19 -2.02
CA LEU A 29 -14.57 5.65 -1.93
C LEU A 29 -15.31 6.38 -3.07
N LYS A 30 -15.28 5.81 -4.29
CA LYS A 30 -16.01 6.35 -5.45
C LYS A 30 -17.53 6.25 -5.27
N ALA A 31 -18.01 5.12 -4.74
CA ALA A 31 -19.43 4.93 -4.46
C ALA A 31 -19.91 5.86 -3.34
N MET A 32 -19.11 6.04 -2.28
CA MET A 32 -19.42 6.98 -1.20
C MET A 32 -19.46 8.44 -1.68
N ALA A 33 -18.49 8.87 -2.50
CA ALA A 33 -18.51 10.21 -3.08
C ALA A 33 -19.79 10.46 -3.91
N ARG A 34 -20.19 9.48 -4.72
CA ARG A 34 -21.48 9.51 -5.45
C ARG A 34 -22.68 9.58 -4.50
N GLY A 35 -22.70 8.77 -3.44
CA GLY A 35 -23.76 8.77 -2.43
C GLY A 35 -23.88 10.09 -1.65
N LEU A 36 -22.77 10.82 -1.49
CA LEU A 36 -22.74 12.15 -0.89
C LEU A 36 -23.02 13.27 -1.90
N GLY A 37 -23.15 12.96 -3.19
CA GLY A 37 -23.37 13.95 -4.25
C GLY A 37 -22.18 14.88 -4.50
N ILE A 38 -20.96 14.38 -4.31
CA ILE A 38 -19.72 15.15 -4.49
C ILE A 38 -18.73 14.42 -5.40
N SER A 39 -17.74 15.15 -5.90
CA SER A 39 -16.63 14.54 -6.63
C SER A 39 -15.71 13.75 -5.68
N THR A 40 -15.00 12.77 -6.23
CA THR A 40 -14.01 11.99 -5.46
C THR A 40 -12.85 12.85 -4.97
N ALA A 41 -12.46 13.88 -5.74
CA ALA A 41 -11.44 14.83 -5.35
C ALA A 41 -11.88 15.68 -4.15
N LEU A 42 -13.13 16.14 -4.13
CA LEU A 42 -13.68 16.86 -2.97
C LEU A 42 -13.78 15.95 -1.75
N PHE A 43 -14.20 14.70 -1.94
CA PHE A 43 -14.24 13.73 -0.84
C PHE A 43 -12.85 13.43 -0.26
N GLN A 44 -11.83 13.34 -1.10
CA GLN A 44 -10.44 13.22 -0.64
C GLN A 44 -10.02 14.44 0.18
N ALA A 45 -10.24 15.64 -0.33
CA ALA A 45 -9.91 16.87 0.38
C ALA A 45 -10.67 17.00 1.71
N TRP A 46 -11.92 16.51 1.76
CA TRP A 46 -12.68 16.43 3.01
C TRP A 46 -11.99 15.54 4.03
N ARG A 47 -11.60 14.32 3.67
CA ARG A 47 -10.92 13.40 4.60
C ARG A 47 -9.56 13.94 5.08
N GLU A 48 -8.85 14.69 4.25
CA GLU A 48 -7.56 15.30 4.61
C GLU A 48 -7.73 16.49 5.56
N ASN A 49 -8.75 17.32 5.37
CA ASN A 49 -8.96 18.55 6.15
C ASN A 49 -9.91 18.37 7.35
N HIS A 50 -10.67 17.28 7.40
CA HIS A 50 -11.67 16.97 8.42
C HIS A 50 -11.41 15.57 9.01
N PRO A 51 -10.53 15.47 10.03
CA PRO A 51 -10.14 14.20 10.63
C PRO A 51 -11.32 13.36 11.12
N GLU A 52 -12.42 13.99 11.55
CA GLU A 52 -13.64 13.31 11.98
C GLU A 52 -14.26 12.45 10.87
N LEU A 53 -14.13 12.85 9.60
CA LEU A 53 -14.64 12.10 8.45
C LEU A 53 -13.75 10.92 8.11
N GLN A 54 -12.43 11.08 8.27
CA GLN A 54 -11.47 10.00 8.10
C GLN A 54 -11.64 8.95 9.21
N ASN A 55 -11.80 9.38 10.46
CA ASN A 55 -12.07 8.49 11.59
C ASN A 55 -13.36 7.68 11.39
N ALA A 56 -14.44 8.31 10.92
CA ALA A 56 -15.69 7.61 10.62
C ALA A 56 -15.55 6.57 9.50
N LEU A 57 -14.71 6.85 8.50
CA LEU A 57 -14.38 5.90 7.43
C LEU A 57 -13.61 4.69 7.99
N ASP A 58 -12.59 4.95 8.80
CA ASP A 58 -11.74 3.90 9.35
C ASP A 58 -12.51 3.03 10.36
N GLU A 59 -13.33 3.65 11.23
CA GLU A 59 -14.25 2.92 12.12
C GLU A 59 -15.22 2.03 11.33
N GLY A 60 -15.81 2.54 10.25
CA GLY A 60 -16.70 1.75 9.41
C GLY A 60 -15.99 0.55 8.77
N ARG A 61 -14.73 0.71 8.34
CA ARG A 61 -13.92 -0.41 7.83
C ARG A 61 -13.58 -1.43 8.89
N GLU A 62 -13.32 -1.01 10.13
CA GLU A 62 -13.07 -1.94 11.23
C GLU A 62 -14.32 -2.75 11.59
N ILE A 63 -15.51 -2.13 11.52
CA ILE A 63 -16.79 -2.83 11.69
C ILE A 63 -16.99 -3.86 10.58
N GLU A 64 -16.79 -3.46 9.32
CA GLU A 64 -16.87 -4.35 8.15
C GLU A 64 -15.89 -5.53 8.30
N HIS A 65 -14.63 -5.24 8.60
CA HIS A 65 -13.58 -6.23 8.78
C HIS A 65 -13.93 -7.23 9.89
N THR A 66 -14.39 -6.74 11.04
CA THR A 66 -14.82 -7.60 12.15
C THR A 66 -15.97 -8.52 11.76
N LYS A 67 -16.94 -8.00 11.00
CA LYS A 67 -18.08 -8.79 10.50
C LYS A 67 -17.64 -9.88 9.53
N LEU A 68 -16.82 -9.54 8.54
CA LEU A 68 -16.30 -10.50 7.56
C LEU A 68 -15.41 -11.56 8.22
N ARG A 69 -14.54 -11.15 9.15
CA ARG A 69 -13.71 -12.06 9.94
C ARG A 69 -14.54 -13.05 10.75
N SER A 70 -15.61 -12.58 11.39
CA SER A 70 -16.50 -13.44 12.19
C SER A 70 -17.21 -14.46 11.29
N ALA A 71 -17.75 -14.02 10.15
CA ALA A 71 -18.36 -14.92 9.19
C ALA A 71 -17.37 -15.97 8.63
N LEU A 72 -16.12 -15.59 8.39
CA LEU A 72 -15.07 -16.54 8.00
C LEU A 72 -14.74 -17.54 9.10
N MET A 73 -14.78 -17.11 10.37
CA MET A 73 -14.56 -18.01 11.51
C MET A 73 -15.67 -19.07 11.57
N ASP A 74 -16.93 -18.65 11.50
CA ASP A 74 -18.07 -19.57 11.50
C ASP A 74 -17.97 -20.60 10.36
N GLN A 75 -17.56 -20.16 9.17
CA GLN A 75 -17.32 -21.05 8.03
C GLN A 75 -16.17 -22.01 8.26
N ALA A 76 -15.06 -21.54 8.85
CA ALA A 76 -13.91 -22.38 9.17
C ALA A 76 -14.27 -23.46 10.19
N GLU A 77 -15.00 -23.10 11.25
CA GLU A 77 -15.51 -24.05 12.26
C GLU A 77 -16.50 -25.05 11.65
N GLY A 78 -17.28 -24.64 10.65
CA GLY A 78 -18.14 -25.50 9.84
C GLY A 78 -17.41 -26.45 8.88
N GLY A 79 -16.07 -26.46 8.87
CA GLY A 79 -15.26 -27.36 8.04
C GLY A 79 -14.82 -26.78 6.70
N ASN A 80 -15.03 -25.48 6.43
CA ASN A 80 -14.48 -24.83 5.26
C ASN A 80 -12.96 -24.64 5.42
N VAL A 81 -12.19 -25.60 4.91
CA VAL A 81 -10.73 -25.63 5.01
C VAL A 81 -10.09 -24.39 4.39
N THR A 82 -10.66 -23.85 3.31
CA THR A 82 -10.16 -22.62 2.67
C THR A 82 -10.28 -21.42 3.60
N ALA A 83 -11.42 -21.26 4.30
CA ALA A 83 -11.61 -20.20 5.28
C ALA A 83 -10.64 -20.35 6.47
N ALA A 84 -10.45 -21.58 6.96
CA ALA A 84 -9.49 -21.87 8.03
C ALA A 84 -8.05 -21.50 7.63
N ILE A 85 -7.59 -21.95 6.45
CA ILE A 85 -6.27 -21.62 5.91
C ILE A 85 -6.13 -20.11 5.76
N PHE A 86 -7.11 -19.42 5.18
CA PHE A 86 -7.06 -17.98 4.98
C PHE A 86 -6.91 -17.22 6.32
N LEU A 87 -7.69 -17.59 7.34
CA LEU A 87 -7.58 -16.98 8.67
C LEU A 87 -6.22 -17.24 9.32
N LEU A 88 -5.67 -18.46 9.18
CA LEU A 88 -4.32 -18.79 9.67
C LEU A 88 -3.24 -17.94 8.99
N LYS A 89 -3.32 -17.78 7.66
CA LYS A 89 -2.41 -16.91 6.91
C LYS A 89 -2.49 -15.46 7.39
N CYS A 90 -3.70 -14.91 7.52
CA CYS A 90 -3.89 -13.52 7.92
C CYS A 90 -3.48 -13.23 9.37
N ARG A 91 -3.76 -14.12 10.33
CA ARG A 91 -3.53 -13.85 11.77
C ARG A 91 -2.18 -14.33 12.29
N HIS A 92 -1.68 -15.44 11.75
CA HIS A 92 -0.48 -16.10 12.26
C HIS A 92 0.68 -16.06 11.26
N GLY A 93 0.48 -15.44 10.08
CA GLY A 93 1.56 -15.21 9.12
C GLY A 93 2.02 -16.47 8.42
N TYR A 94 1.18 -17.51 8.33
CA TYR A 94 1.49 -18.69 7.53
C TYR A 94 1.71 -18.26 6.07
N ARG A 95 2.83 -18.65 5.50
CA ARG A 95 3.19 -18.41 4.10
C ARG A 95 3.39 -19.76 3.42
N GLU A 96 2.92 -19.87 2.19
CA GLU A 96 3.15 -21.04 1.35
C GLU A 96 4.18 -20.67 0.28
N GLY A 97 5.26 -21.43 0.20
CA GLY A 97 6.40 -21.17 -0.66
C GLY A 97 7.61 -20.58 0.07
N ASP A 98 8.81 -21.04 -0.31
CA ASP A 98 10.07 -20.47 0.14
C ASP A 98 10.30 -19.15 -0.61
N GLN A 99 9.86 -18.05 -0.02
CA GLN A 99 10.47 -16.74 -0.31
C GLN A 99 11.54 -16.49 0.75
N GLY A 100 12.53 -17.37 0.81
CA GLY A 100 13.80 -17.05 1.43
C GLY A 100 14.29 -15.73 0.85
N GLU A 101 14.38 -14.71 1.71
CA GLU A 101 15.50 -13.76 1.66
C GLU A 101 15.76 -13.04 0.32
N LEU A 102 14.76 -12.76 -0.53
CA LEU A 102 15.01 -12.06 -1.81
C LEU A 102 14.80 -10.55 -1.73
N ALA A 103 13.99 -10.05 -0.80
CA ALA A 103 13.63 -8.63 -0.77
C ALA A 103 14.73 -7.70 -0.23
N ASN A 104 15.81 -8.23 0.36
CA ASN A 104 16.87 -7.41 0.96
C ASN A 104 18.29 -7.98 0.82
N ARG A 105 18.59 -8.68 -0.28
CA ARG A 105 19.99 -8.98 -0.61
C ARG A 105 20.55 -7.83 -1.42
N VAL A 106 21.50 -7.10 -0.85
CA VAL A 106 22.38 -6.22 -1.63
C VAL A 106 23.13 -7.11 -2.62
N SER A 107 22.79 -7.04 -3.90
CA SER A 107 23.55 -7.72 -4.95
C SER A 107 24.81 -6.92 -5.25
N VAL A 108 25.95 -7.34 -4.71
CA VAL A 108 27.25 -6.76 -5.08
C VAL A 108 27.75 -7.51 -6.32
N THR A 109 27.60 -6.89 -7.49
CA THR A 109 28.14 -7.40 -8.75
C THR A 109 29.59 -6.96 -8.88
N PHE A 110 30.53 -7.90 -8.78
CA PHE A 110 31.94 -7.63 -9.05
C PHE A 110 32.19 -7.76 -10.56
N GLN A 111 32.35 -6.63 -11.26
CA GLN A 111 32.91 -6.66 -12.62
C GLN A 111 34.42 -6.80 -12.53
N LEU A 112 34.91 -8.03 -12.72
CA LEU A 112 36.33 -8.27 -12.93
C LEU A 112 36.70 -7.85 -14.35
N PRO A 113 37.70 -6.97 -14.54
CA PRO A 113 38.20 -6.68 -15.88
C PRO A 113 38.79 -7.96 -16.49
N GLY A 114 38.75 -8.06 -17.83
CA GLY A 114 39.45 -9.12 -18.55
C GLY A 114 40.96 -9.06 -18.28
N PRO A 115 41.72 -10.11 -18.67
CA PRO A 115 43.17 -10.15 -18.47
C PRO A 115 43.84 -8.91 -19.09
N GLN A 116 44.48 -8.08 -18.26
CA GLN A 116 45.26 -6.92 -18.68
C GLN A 116 46.75 -7.21 -18.53
N SER A 117 47.57 -6.56 -19.34
CA SER A 117 49.03 -6.59 -19.16
C SER A 117 49.43 -5.84 -17.87
N LEU A 118 50.58 -6.19 -17.29
CA LEU A 118 51.08 -5.53 -16.08
C LEU A 118 51.25 -4.01 -16.26
N GLU A 119 51.63 -3.57 -17.46
CA GLU A 119 51.84 -2.16 -17.79
C GLU A 119 50.53 -1.38 -17.94
N ASP A 120 49.46 -2.02 -18.42
CA ASP A 120 48.14 -1.40 -18.53
C ASP A 120 47.46 -1.31 -17.16
N PHE A 121 47.72 -2.29 -16.29
CA PHE A 121 47.24 -2.31 -14.92
C PHE A 121 47.90 -1.21 -14.07
N SER A 122 49.21 -1.04 -14.15
CA SER A 122 49.93 0.02 -13.42
C SER A 122 49.48 1.42 -13.85
N ARG A 123 49.30 1.65 -15.15
CA ARG A 123 48.75 2.92 -15.68
C ARG A 123 47.36 3.26 -15.13
N THR A 124 46.52 2.24 -14.94
CA THR A 124 45.16 2.41 -14.39
C THR A 124 45.17 2.76 -12.90
N ILE A 125 46.12 2.20 -12.12
CA ILE A 125 46.29 2.50 -10.69
C ILE A 125 46.89 3.89 -10.47
N ASP A 126 47.85 4.28 -11.32
CA ASP A 126 48.58 5.56 -11.20
C ASP A 126 47.79 6.75 -11.77
N GLY A 127 46.57 6.53 -12.28
CA GLY A 127 45.62 7.58 -12.64
C GLY A 127 45.75 8.13 -14.07
N GLU A 128 46.52 7.49 -14.95
CA GLU A 128 46.62 7.89 -16.36
C GLU A 128 45.51 7.23 -17.20
N VAL A 129 44.37 7.91 -17.30
CA VAL A 129 43.30 7.52 -18.24
C VAL A 129 43.68 8.01 -19.64
N VAL A 130 44.24 7.11 -20.47
CA VAL A 130 44.37 7.37 -21.90
C VAL A 130 42.97 7.34 -22.52
N ARG A 131 42.38 8.52 -22.75
CA ARG A 131 41.22 8.64 -23.64
C ARG A 131 41.74 8.40 -25.06
N GLY A 132 41.44 7.22 -25.61
CA GLY A 132 41.73 6.92 -27.00
C GLY A 132 41.15 8.00 -27.92
N SER A 133 41.98 8.50 -28.82
CA SER A 133 41.57 9.27 -29.99
C SER A 133 41.00 8.31 -31.05
N ASP A 134 39.76 8.61 -31.47
CA ASP A 134 38.97 8.06 -32.59
C ASP A 134 38.76 6.54 -32.70
#